data_AF-A0AAV2DE69-F1
#
_entry.id   AF-A0AAV2DE69-F1
#
_cell.length_a   1.000
_cell.length_b   1.000
_cell.length_c   1.000
_cell.angle_alpha   90.00
_cell.angle_beta   90.00
_cell.angle_gamma   90.00
#
_symmetry.space_group_name_H-M   'P 1'
#
loop_
_entity.id
_entity.type
_entity.pdbx_description
1 polymer ?
#
loop_
_entity_poly.entity_id
_entity_poly.type
_entity_poly.pdbx_seq_one_letter_code
_entity_poly.pdbx_strand_id
1 'polypeptide(L)'
;MSRLIDEEEQPLKVYYISLQILSYLGGDLQHIYMTALNIFVLGEYGIRVNSISPYGVGATPMGVETTGMDEEEFDGVFTAMANLKGVALKAEDVSEAALTMVSDQSRYISGVNLLVDRGYSLRSCA
;
A
#
# COMPACT_ATOMS: atom_id res chain seq x y z
N MET A 1 31.00 -28.30 -24.33
CA MET A 1 29.62 -27.84 -24.11
C MET A 1 29.45 -27.62 -22.62
N SER A 2 29.47 -26.36 -22.23
CA SER A 2 29.62 -25.87 -20.86
C SER A 2 28.40 -26.17 -19.99
N ARG A 3 28.68 -26.89 -18.90
CA ARG A 3 28.12 -26.74 -17.54
C ARG A 3 26.77 -26.00 -17.47
N LEU A 4 25.71 -26.79 -17.29
CA LEU A 4 24.48 -26.37 -16.63
C LEU A 4 24.89 -25.87 -15.23
N ILE A 5 24.84 -24.56 -15.06
CA ILE A 5 24.80 -23.95 -13.75
C ILE A 5 23.38 -24.22 -13.29
N ASP A 6 23.20 -25.04 -12.25
CA ASP A 6 21.95 -25.06 -11.51
C ASP A 6 21.68 -23.60 -11.10
N GLU A 7 20.68 -22.98 -11.74
CA GLU A 7 20.08 -21.74 -11.26
C GLU A 7 19.44 -22.06 -9.92
N GLU A 8 20.26 -22.02 -8.88
CA GLU A 8 19.82 -21.93 -7.50
C GLU A 8 18.90 -20.71 -7.46
N GLU A 9 17.58 -20.96 -7.51
CA GLU A 9 16.51 -19.95 -7.43
C GLU A 9 16.90 -18.98 -6.32
N GLN A 10 17.40 -17.82 -6.70
CA GLN A 10 17.62 -16.76 -5.73
C GLN A 10 16.22 -16.26 -5.38
N PRO A 11 15.69 -16.55 -4.18
CA PRO A 11 14.36 -16.09 -3.83
C PRO A 11 14.37 -14.57 -3.96
N LEU A 12 13.32 -14.03 -4.59
CA LEU A 12 13.06 -12.59 -4.77
C LEU A 12 13.03 -11.92 -3.38
N LYS A 13 14.20 -11.71 -2.80
CA LYS A 13 14.42 -11.30 -1.41
C LYS A 13 14.68 -9.82 -1.42
N VAL A 14 13.61 -9.07 -1.14
CA VAL A 14 13.54 -7.71 -0.56
C VAL A 14 12.34 -7.05 -1.21
N TYR A 15 11.35 -6.71 -0.39
CA TYR A 15 10.11 -6.07 -0.81
C TYR A 15 10.10 -4.65 -0.28
N TYR A 16 10.25 -3.68 -1.18
CA TYR A 16 10.08 -2.30 -0.79
C TYR A 16 8.58 -1.97 -0.83
N ILE A 17 7.99 -1.71 0.33
CA ILE A 17 6.61 -1.21 0.46
C ILE A 17 6.70 0.15 1.14
N SER A 18 6.36 1.22 0.41
CA SER A 18 6.14 2.53 1.02
C SER A 18 4.70 2.64 1.48
N LEU A 19 4.48 2.83 2.80
CA LEU A 19 3.18 3.16 3.35
C LEU A 19 2.95 4.68 3.24
N GLN A 20 1.93 5.10 2.52
CA GLN A 20 1.62 6.52 2.33
C GLN A 20 0.39 6.91 3.13
N ILE A 21 0.55 7.86 4.05
CA ILE A 21 -0.58 8.51 4.70
C ILE A 21 -1.05 9.59 3.74
N LEU A 22 -2.27 9.44 3.22
CA LEU A 22 -2.90 10.41 2.33
C LEU A 22 -3.01 11.76 3.05
N SER A 23 -1.98 12.61 2.88
CA SER A 23 -1.98 13.96 3.43
C SER A 23 -2.76 14.85 2.47
N TYR A 24 -3.78 15.51 3.02
CA TYR A 24 -4.90 16.20 2.37
C TYR A 24 -4.57 17.30 1.33
N LEU A 25 -3.32 17.52 0.93
CA LEU A 25 -2.94 18.58 -0.02
C LEU A 25 -1.80 18.13 -0.95
N GLY A 26 -2.12 17.34 -1.99
CA GLY A 26 -1.37 17.37 -3.26
C GLY A 26 0.02 16.73 -3.29
N GLY A 27 0.37 15.83 -2.37
CA GLY A 27 1.68 15.17 -2.30
C GLY A 27 1.81 13.83 -3.06
N ASP A 28 0.71 13.23 -3.53
CA ASP A 28 0.67 11.82 -3.96
C ASP A 28 1.64 11.48 -5.11
N LEU A 29 1.91 12.46 -5.98
CA LEU A 29 2.77 12.26 -7.16
C LEU A 29 4.24 12.02 -6.78
N GLN A 30 4.75 12.61 -5.69
CA GLN A 30 6.17 12.49 -5.33
C GLN A 30 6.51 11.09 -4.84
N HIS A 31 5.63 10.47 -4.04
CA HIS A 31 5.88 9.14 -3.48
C HIS A 31 5.66 8.01 -4.51
N ILE A 32 4.67 8.15 -5.38
CA ILE A 32 4.48 7.24 -6.52
C ILE A 32 5.68 7.34 -7.47
N TYR A 33 6.20 8.55 -7.70
CA TYR A 33 7.41 8.75 -8.51
C TYR A 33 8.65 8.09 -7.90
N MET A 34 8.81 8.13 -6.57
CA MET A 34 9.90 7.39 -5.89
C MET A 34 9.78 5.88 -6.06
N THR A 35 8.55 5.34 -6.06
CA THR A 35 8.32 3.92 -6.38
C THR A 35 8.83 3.62 -7.79
N ALA A 36 8.48 4.46 -8.77
CA ALA A 36 8.91 4.30 -10.17
C ALA A 36 10.45 4.33 -10.34
N LEU A 37 11.12 5.27 -9.69
CA LEU A 37 12.59 5.34 -9.70
C LEU A 37 13.23 4.10 -9.05
N ASN A 38 12.68 3.64 -7.94
CA ASN A 38 13.19 2.46 -7.24
C ASN A 38 13.04 1.20 -8.07
N ILE A 39 11.96 1.04 -8.86
CA ILE A 39 11.83 -0.11 -9.80
C ILE A 39 12.97 -0.12 -10.80
N PHE A 40 13.29 1.04 -11.39
CA PHE A 40 14.33 1.14 -12.40
C PHE A 40 15.69 0.71 -11.85
N VAL A 41 16.02 1.14 -10.62
CA VAL A 41 17.30 0.83 -9.99
C VAL A 41 17.34 -0.59 -9.43
N LEU A 42 16.24 -1.08 -8.85
CA LEU A 42 16.23 -2.34 -8.09
C LEU A 42 15.76 -3.54 -8.93
N GLY A 43 15.09 -3.31 -10.06
CA GLY A 43 14.56 -4.36 -10.92
C GLY A 43 15.64 -5.28 -11.50
N GLU A 44 16.83 -4.76 -11.81
CA GLU A 44 17.98 -5.57 -12.28
C GLU A 44 18.46 -6.58 -11.24
N TYR A 45 18.18 -6.34 -9.95
CA TYR A 45 18.53 -7.24 -8.85
C TYR A 45 17.40 -8.23 -8.51
N GLY A 46 16.34 -8.30 -9.32
CA GLY A 46 15.17 -9.13 -9.04
C GLY A 46 14.35 -8.62 -7.84
N ILE A 47 14.48 -7.36 -7.46
CA ILE A 47 13.74 -6.77 -6.33
C ILE A 47 12.41 -6.20 -6.83
N ARG A 48 11.32 -6.55 -6.15
CA ARG A 48 9.99 -6.00 -6.43
C ARG A 48 9.75 -4.77 -5.57
N VAL A 49 9.20 -3.72 -6.17
CA VAL A 49 8.98 -2.44 -5.51
C VAL A 49 7.53 -2.05 -5.71
N ASN A 50 6.77 -1.92 -4.63
CA ASN A 50 5.36 -1.55 -4.67
C ASN A 50 5.07 -0.48 -3.60
N SER A 51 3.90 0.16 -3.69
CA SER A 51 3.43 1.11 -2.68
C SER A 51 2.04 0.70 -2.20
N ILE A 52 1.74 0.98 -0.93
CA ILE A 52 0.41 0.80 -0.35
C ILE A 52 -0.03 2.15 0.22
N SER A 53 -1.17 2.65 -0.26
CA SER A 53 -1.77 3.90 0.17
C SER A 53 -3.06 3.63 0.93
N PRO A 54 -3.02 3.47 2.26
CA PRO A 54 -4.23 3.31 3.04
C PRO A 54 -4.96 4.62 3.32
N TYR A 55 -6.27 4.56 3.56
CA TYR A 55 -7.08 5.69 4.02
C TYR A 55 -8.07 5.26 5.10
N GLY A 56 -8.17 6.05 6.16
CA GLY A 56 -9.14 5.79 7.23
C GLY A 56 -8.87 4.48 7.95
N VAL A 57 -7.59 4.10 8.12
CA VAL A 57 -7.21 3.04 9.06
C VAL A 57 -7.67 3.51 10.43
N GLY A 58 -8.55 2.74 11.07
CA GLY A 58 -9.21 3.08 12.33
C GLY A 58 -8.23 3.64 13.36
N ALA A 59 -8.74 4.43 14.32
CA ALA A 59 -8.02 5.25 15.30
C ALA A 59 -6.62 4.74 15.72
N THR A 60 -5.64 4.88 14.83
CA THR A 60 -4.24 4.72 15.17
C THR A 60 -3.88 5.83 16.16
N PRO A 61 -2.89 5.66 17.05
CA PRO A 61 -2.49 6.74 17.95
C PRO A 61 -2.25 8.07 17.19
N MET A 62 -1.68 7.98 15.99
CA MET A 62 -1.51 9.11 15.07
C MET A 62 -2.84 9.69 14.55
N GLY A 63 -3.81 8.85 14.18
CA GLY A 63 -5.13 9.26 13.73
C GLY A 63 -5.93 9.97 14.85
N VAL A 64 -5.90 9.43 16.06
CA VAL A 64 -6.54 10.03 17.26
C VAL A 64 -5.91 11.37 17.59
N GLU A 65 -4.57 11.45 17.63
CA GLU A 65 -3.86 12.71 17.92
C GLU A 65 -4.12 13.79 16.87
N THR A 66 -4.25 13.40 15.60
CA THR A 66 -4.46 14.34 14.49
C THR A 66 -5.91 14.82 14.37
N THR A 67 -6.88 13.97 14.71
CA THR A 67 -8.32 14.27 14.52
C THR A 67 -9.05 14.66 15.81
N GLY A 68 -8.54 14.25 16.97
CA GLY A 68 -9.22 14.39 18.26
C GLY A 68 -10.46 13.51 18.43
N MET A 69 -10.74 12.62 17.46
CA MET A 69 -11.88 11.71 17.46
C MET A 69 -11.55 10.45 18.27
N ASP A 70 -12.55 9.90 18.94
CA ASP A 70 -12.45 8.52 19.44
C ASP A 70 -12.58 7.52 18.28
N GLU A 71 -12.35 6.24 18.58
CA GLU A 71 -12.34 5.17 17.56
C GLU A 71 -13.68 5.02 16.84
N GLU A 72 -14.80 5.17 17.55
CA GLU A 72 -16.14 4.99 16.98
C GLU A 72 -16.51 6.18 16.08
N GLU A 73 -16.21 7.41 16.51
CA GLU A 73 -16.39 8.62 15.72
C GLU A 73 -15.52 8.58 14.46
N PHE A 74 -14.25 8.20 14.58
CA PHE A 74 -13.34 8.07 13.46
C PHE A 74 -13.87 7.04 12.44
N ASP A 75 -14.18 5.82 12.88
CA ASP A 75 -14.67 4.78 11.98
C ASP A 75 -15.97 5.18 11.30
N GLY A 76 -16.88 5.85 12.02
CA GLY A 76 -18.13 6.37 11.47
C GLY A 76 -17.90 7.39 10.36
N VAL A 77 -17.07 8.41 10.61
CA VAL A 77 -16.75 9.49 9.67
C VAL A 77 -16.06 8.95 8.42
N PHE A 78 -14.98 8.16 8.59
CA PHE A 78 -14.18 7.68 7.47
C PHE A 78 -14.92 6.60 6.65
N THR A 79 -15.78 5.79 7.29
CA THR A 79 -16.72 4.90 6.59
C THR A 79 -17.75 5.65 5.76
N ALA A 80 -18.27 6.77 6.28
CA ALA A 80 -19.23 7.59 5.56
C ALA A 80 -18.59 8.26 4.32
N MET A 81 -17.29 8.55 4.36
CA MET A 81 -16.58 9.21 3.26
C MET A 81 -16.19 8.27 2.11
N ALA A 82 -15.89 7.00 2.38
CA ALA A 82 -15.47 6.03 1.35
C ALA A 82 -16.64 5.44 0.55
N ASN A 83 -16.39 4.86 -0.62
CA ASN A 83 -17.45 4.26 -1.45
C ASN A 83 -17.99 2.95 -0.87
N LEU A 84 -17.09 2.04 -0.44
CA LEU A 84 -17.48 0.76 0.13
C LEU A 84 -17.99 0.94 1.57
N LYS A 85 -19.25 0.58 1.85
CA LYS A 85 -19.92 0.77 3.16
C LYS A 85 -19.90 -0.48 4.04
N GLY A 86 -20.05 -0.30 5.35
CA GLY A 86 -20.30 -1.38 6.31
C GLY A 86 -19.08 -2.13 6.85
N VAL A 87 -17.86 -1.75 6.47
CA VAL A 87 -16.62 -2.39 6.94
C VAL A 87 -15.60 -1.31 7.28
N ALA A 88 -15.26 -1.12 8.55
CA ALA A 88 -14.17 -0.21 8.94
C ALA A 88 -12.82 -0.80 8.50
N LEU A 89 -11.90 0.05 8.02
CA LEU A 89 -10.57 -0.38 7.65
C LEU A 89 -9.70 -0.50 8.89
N LYS A 90 -9.06 -1.64 9.10
CA LYS A 90 -8.16 -1.87 10.23
C LYS A 90 -6.71 -2.03 9.79
N ALA A 91 -5.80 -1.98 10.77
CA ALA A 91 -4.38 -2.20 10.50
C ALA A 91 -4.12 -3.60 9.91
N GLU A 92 -4.92 -4.59 10.30
CA GLU A 92 -4.86 -5.95 9.79
C GLU A 92 -5.11 -6.00 8.28
N ASP A 93 -6.08 -5.25 7.77
CA ASP A 93 -6.39 -5.20 6.33
C ASP A 93 -5.21 -4.65 5.51
N VAL A 94 -4.54 -3.62 6.04
CA VAL A 94 -3.33 -3.05 5.43
C VAL A 94 -2.17 -4.05 5.49
N SER A 95 -2.06 -4.79 6.59
CA SER A 95 -1.02 -5.81 6.76
C SER A 95 -1.23 -7.01 5.81
N GLU A 96 -2.47 -7.41 5.54
CA GLU A 96 -2.79 -8.50 4.61
C GLU A 96 -2.53 -8.08 3.16
N ALA A 97 -2.84 -6.83 2.82
CA ALA A 97 -2.46 -6.24 1.54
C ALA A 97 -0.92 -6.23 1.37
N ALA A 98 -0.18 -5.84 2.42
CA ALA A 98 1.27 -5.91 2.42
C ALA A 98 1.78 -7.34 2.27
N LEU A 99 1.20 -8.29 3.00
CA LEU A 99 1.53 -9.71 2.93
C LEU A 99 1.36 -10.25 1.51
N THR A 100 0.23 -9.94 0.87
CA THR A 100 -0.04 -10.31 -0.52
C THR A 100 1.05 -9.76 -1.45
N MET A 101 1.42 -8.49 -1.27
CA MET A 101 2.44 -7.81 -2.08
C MET A 101 3.87 -8.33 -1.86
N VAL A 102 4.18 -8.90 -0.70
CA VAL A 102 5.46 -9.57 -0.44
C VAL A 102 5.42 -11.07 -0.76
N SER A 103 4.25 -11.67 -0.92
CA SER A 103 4.13 -13.09 -1.21
C SER A 103 4.42 -13.42 -2.68
N ASP A 104 4.65 -14.71 -2.96
CA ASP A 104 4.79 -15.22 -4.33
C ASP A 104 3.50 -15.09 -5.16
N GLN A 105 2.35 -14.84 -4.53
CA GLN A 105 1.09 -14.58 -5.23
C GLN A 105 1.19 -13.31 -6.10
N SER A 106 2.09 -12.40 -5.76
CA SER A 106 2.34 -11.16 -6.49
C SER A 106 3.70 -11.16 -7.21
N ARG A 107 4.26 -12.33 -7.54
CA ARG A 107 5.60 -12.46 -8.17
C ARG A 107 5.80 -11.67 -9.47
N TYR A 108 4.73 -11.38 -10.19
CA TYR A 108 4.76 -10.62 -11.45
C TYR A 108 4.27 -9.16 -11.27
N ILE A 109 4.04 -8.73 -10.04
CA ILE A 109 3.55 -7.40 -9.70
C ILE A 109 4.70 -6.59 -9.10
N SER A 110 5.10 -5.56 -9.84
CA SER A 110 6.07 -4.53 -9.42
C SER A 110 5.63 -3.20 -10.02
N GLY A 111 5.76 -2.13 -9.24
CA GLY A 111 5.45 -0.76 -9.63
C GLY A 111 4.03 -0.31 -9.46
N VAL A 112 3.23 -1.04 -8.70
CA VAL A 112 1.85 -0.64 -8.42
C VAL A 112 1.77 0.19 -7.14
N ASN A 113 0.87 1.17 -7.13
CA ASN A 113 0.37 1.77 -5.91
C ASN A 113 -0.99 1.15 -5.58
N LEU A 114 -1.02 0.28 -4.58
CA LEU A 114 -2.25 -0.36 -4.12
C LEU A 114 -2.99 0.59 -3.17
N LEU A 115 -4.16 1.04 -3.58
CA LEU A 115 -5.06 1.80 -2.73
C LEU A 115 -5.80 0.85 -1.77
N VAL A 116 -5.64 1.08 -0.47
CA VAL A 116 -6.34 0.35 0.60
C VAL A 116 -7.22 1.36 1.35
N ASP A 117 -8.20 1.90 0.64
CA ASP A 117 -8.89 3.14 1.02
C ASP A 117 -10.42 3.06 0.88
N ARG A 118 -10.94 1.86 0.61
CA ARG A 118 -12.37 1.60 0.37
C ARG A 118 -12.97 2.43 -0.79
N GLY A 119 -12.13 2.81 -1.75
CA GLY A 119 -12.51 3.60 -2.91
C GLY A 119 -12.72 5.08 -2.61
N TYR A 120 -12.22 5.59 -1.48
CA TYR A 120 -12.26 7.01 -1.16
C TYR A 120 -11.60 7.87 -2.26
N SER A 121 -10.41 7.48 -2.72
CA SER A 121 -9.63 8.24 -3.72
C SER A 121 -10.27 8.27 -5.11
N LEU A 122 -11.20 7.36 -5.39
CA LEU A 122 -11.93 7.25 -6.66
C LEU A 122 -13.41 7.59 -6.51
N ARG A 123 -13.79 8.26 -5.42
CA ARG A 123 -15.16 8.73 -5.22
C ARG A 123 -15.55 9.69 -6.35
N SER A 124 -16.58 9.36 -7.13
CA SER A 124 -17.16 10.34 -8.05
C SER A 124 -17.95 11.34 -7.22
N CYS A 125 -17.82 12.63 -7.52
CA CYS A 125 -18.82 13.59 -7.10
C CYS A 125 -20.16 13.16 -7.71
N ALA A 126 -21.19 13.03 -6.87
CA ALA A 126 -22.58 12.94 -7.30
C ALA A 126 -23.18 14.35 -7.26
#